data_AF-X1VVQ6-F1
#
_entry.id   AF-X1VVQ6-F1
#
_cell.length_a   1.000
_cell.length_b   1.000
_cell.length_c   1.000
_cell.angle_alpha   90.00
_cell.angle_beta   90.00
_cell.angle_gamma   90.00
#
_symmetry.space_group_name_H-M   'P 1'
#
loop_
_entity.id
_entity.type
_entity.pdbx_description
1 polymer ?
#
loop_
_entity_poly.entity_id
_entity_poly.type
_entity_poly.pdbx_seq_one_letter_code
_entity_poly.pdbx_strand_id
1 'polypeptide(L)'
;DVDGNKYLDLVGGASVAATGHCHPKVVAAIKQQTDKLIHNCFVLSSNEVAVNLAETLIKLTPGDFPKKVLFGLSGGDANDGVAKLIPYYTKKSRFISFVGAYHGQTMGASALSGHTSQSRFPSYIPVTKVPYPYCYRCPFKLTYPQCDLHCAKFIEDYILQTISPPEDTCAL
;
A
#
# COMPACT_ATOMS: atom_id res chain seq x y z
N ASP A 1 18.73 -13.19 20.71
CA ASP A 1 18.04 -12.13 21.48
C ASP A 1 19.03 -11.58 22.50
N VAL A 2 18.59 -10.81 23.49
CA VAL A 2 19.46 -10.25 24.54
C VAL A 2 20.09 -11.32 25.44
N ASP A 3 19.52 -12.53 25.47
CA ASP A 3 20.01 -13.68 26.26
C ASP A 3 20.94 -14.60 25.45
N GLY A 4 21.25 -14.25 24.20
CA GLY A 4 22.12 -15.02 23.32
C GLY A 4 21.43 -16.15 22.54
N ASN A 5 20.11 -16.31 22.65
CA ASN A 5 19.38 -17.29 21.85
C ASN A 5 19.39 -16.91 20.36
N LYS A 6 19.44 -17.93 19.49
CA LYS A 6 19.45 -17.75 18.03
C LYS A 6 18.16 -18.29 17.45
N TYR A 7 17.59 -17.54 16.51
CA TYR A 7 16.34 -17.88 15.85
C TYR A 7 16.52 -17.82 14.34
N LEU A 8 15.84 -18.71 13.63
CA LEU A 8 15.64 -18.59 12.19
C LEU A 8 14.41 -17.71 11.95
N ASP A 9 14.60 -16.57 11.30
CA ASP A 9 13.50 -15.66 10.97
C ASP A 9 12.80 -16.12 9.69
N LEU A 10 11.60 -16.68 9.85
CA LEU A 10 10.72 -17.10 8.75
C LEU A 10 9.66 -16.04 8.38
N VAL A 11 9.66 -14.88 9.06
CA VAL A 11 8.68 -13.80 8.86
C VAL A 11 9.34 -12.60 8.15
N GLY A 12 10.66 -12.45 8.28
CA GLY A 12 11.44 -11.38 7.67
C GLY A 12 11.01 -10.00 8.18
N GLY A 13 10.61 -9.89 9.46
CA GLY A 13 10.09 -8.64 10.02
C GLY A 13 8.87 -8.10 9.24
N ALA A 14 7.86 -8.94 9.02
CA ALA A 14 6.72 -8.66 8.14
C ALA A 14 7.15 -8.35 6.69
N SER A 15 8.01 -9.22 6.13
CA SER A 15 8.54 -9.15 4.76
C SER A 15 9.44 -7.94 4.44
N VAL A 16 9.91 -7.19 5.46
CA VAL A 16 10.82 -6.04 5.28
C VAL A 16 12.26 -6.49 5.04
N ALA A 17 12.70 -7.55 5.72
CA ALA A 17 14.09 -8.02 5.69
C ALA A 17 14.38 -8.98 4.52
N ALA A 18 13.92 -8.63 3.30
CA ALA A 18 14.06 -9.49 2.11
C ALA A 18 15.53 -9.78 1.71
N THR A 19 16.44 -8.85 2.00
CA THR A 19 17.89 -9.01 1.77
C THR A 19 18.62 -9.65 2.94
N GLY A 20 17.89 -10.07 3.97
CA GLY A 20 18.44 -10.57 5.23
C GLY A 20 18.81 -9.46 6.22
N HIS A 21 19.02 -9.86 7.47
CA HIS A 21 19.42 -8.96 8.55
C HIS A 21 20.85 -8.48 8.35
N CYS A 22 21.09 -7.18 8.50
CA CYS A 22 22.42 -6.54 8.43
C CYS A 22 23.21 -6.84 7.14
N HIS A 23 22.55 -6.88 5.98
CA HIS A 23 23.22 -7.15 4.71
C HIS A 23 24.43 -6.21 4.49
N PRO A 24 25.65 -6.72 4.21
CA PRO A 24 26.89 -5.95 4.31
C PRO A 24 26.93 -4.73 3.38
N LYS A 25 26.38 -4.86 2.16
CA LYS A 25 26.28 -3.73 1.22
C LYS A 25 25.37 -2.61 1.71
N VAL A 26 24.27 -2.95 2.40
CA VAL A 26 23.31 -1.97 2.93
C VAL A 26 23.94 -1.22 4.09
N VAL A 27 24.56 -1.95 5.01
CA VAL A 27 25.27 -1.36 6.17
C VAL A 27 26.39 -0.42 5.72
N ALA A 28 27.20 -0.84 4.74
CA ALA A 28 28.29 -0.01 4.20
C ALA A 28 27.75 1.28 3.55
N ALA A 29 26.70 1.19 2.73
CA ALA A 29 26.09 2.34 2.07
C ALA A 29 25.51 3.36 3.08
N ILE A 30 24.85 2.88 4.14
CA ILE A 30 24.33 3.75 5.21
C ILE A 30 25.48 4.51 5.88
N LYS A 31 26.53 3.81 6.31
CA LYS A 31 27.70 4.43 6.97
C LYS A 31 28.36 5.49 6.08
N GLN A 32 28.59 5.15 4.81
CA GLN A 32 29.20 6.08 3.87
C GLN A 32 28.34 7.33 3.63
N GLN A 33 27.02 7.19 3.59
CA GLN A 33 26.12 8.34 3.43
C GLN A 33 26.11 9.22 4.68
N THR A 34 26.14 8.62 5.87
CA THR A 34 26.15 9.38 7.14
C THR A 34 27.42 10.20 7.33
N ASP A 35 28.55 9.78 6.75
CA ASP A 35 29.79 10.57 6.76
C ASP A 35 29.71 11.83 5.87
N LYS A 36 28.77 11.86 4.91
CA LYS A 36 28.58 12.97 3.97
C LYS A 36 27.45 13.90 4.38
N LEU A 37 26.26 13.35 4.59
CA LEU A 37 25.05 14.11 4.92
C LEU A 37 23.98 13.16 5.47
N ILE A 38 23.54 13.43 6.71
CA ILE A 38 22.50 12.62 7.38
C ILE A 38 21.10 12.97 6.87
N HIS A 39 20.81 14.25 6.64
CA HIS A 39 19.48 14.69 6.28
C HIS A 39 19.49 15.89 5.34
N ASN A 40 18.59 15.84 4.36
CA ASN A 40 18.20 16.97 3.53
C ASN A 40 16.68 16.92 3.35
N CYS A 41 16.00 18.06 3.56
CA CYS A 41 14.57 18.15 3.34
C CYS A 41 14.28 18.22 1.83
N PHE A 42 13.71 17.16 1.28
CA PHE A 42 13.38 17.04 -0.15
C PHE A 42 12.42 18.11 -0.67
N VAL A 43 11.59 18.67 0.20
CA VAL A 43 10.67 19.77 -0.16
C VAL A 43 11.45 21.05 -0.48
N LEU A 44 12.62 21.23 0.11
CA LEU A 44 13.43 22.44 -0.03
C LEU A 44 14.54 22.27 -1.06
N SER A 45 15.16 21.10 -1.14
CA SER A 45 16.20 20.83 -2.14
C SER A 45 16.31 19.35 -2.49
N SER A 46 16.72 19.07 -3.73
CA SER A 46 16.98 17.72 -4.19
C SER A 46 18.38 17.25 -3.77
N ASN A 47 18.58 15.93 -3.71
CA ASN A 47 19.92 15.34 -3.65
C ASN A 47 20.02 14.15 -4.60
N GLU A 48 21.24 13.86 -5.02
CA GLU A 48 21.57 12.83 -6.01
C GLU A 48 21.05 11.44 -5.61
N VAL A 49 21.14 11.10 -4.32
CA VAL A 49 20.73 9.78 -3.81
C VAL A 49 19.25 9.53 -4.07
N ALA A 50 18.38 10.51 -3.80
CA ALA A 50 16.95 10.37 -4.03
C ALA A 50 16.55 10.43 -5.50
N VAL A 51 17.25 11.23 -6.31
CA VAL A 51 17.03 11.26 -7.77
C VAL A 51 17.34 9.90 -8.37
N ASN A 52 18.50 9.33 -8.05
CA ASN A 52 18.90 8.00 -8.53
C ASN A 52 17.93 6.90 -8.05
N LEU A 53 17.44 7.00 -6.81
CA LEU A 53 16.42 6.09 -6.30
C LEU A 53 15.09 6.24 -7.05
N ALA A 54 14.64 7.48 -7.30
CA ALA A 54 13.41 7.74 -8.03
C ALA A 54 13.46 7.20 -9.46
N GLU A 55 14.56 7.42 -10.18
CA GLU A 55 14.76 6.88 -11.53
C GLU A 55 14.75 5.35 -11.54
N THR A 56 15.38 4.72 -10.55
CA THR A 56 15.39 3.26 -10.40
C THR A 56 13.97 2.72 -10.17
N LEU A 57 13.21 3.35 -9.27
CA LEU A 57 11.82 2.97 -8.99
C LEU A 57 10.92 3.15 -10.21
N ILE A 58 11.09 4.22 -10.98
CA ILE A 58 10.34 4.48 -12.22
C ILE A 58 10.57 3.38 -13.25
N LYS A 59 11.84 2.93 -13.41
CA LYS A 59 12.22 1.85 -14.32
C LYS A 59 11.66 0.49 -13.90
N LEU A 60 11.61 0.21 -12.59
CA LEU A 60 11.12 -1.07 -12.05
C LEU A 60 9.59 -1.15 -12.00
N THR A 61 8.89 -0.03 -11.84
CA THR A 61 7.42 -0.01 -11.78
C THR A 61 6.85 -0.42 -13.14
N PRO A 62 5.84 -1.32 -13.23
CA PRO A 62 5.25 -1.73 -14.51
C PRO A 62 4.64 -0.58 -15.35
N GLY A 63 4.52 -0.81 -16.66
CA GLY A 63 3.87 0.08 -17.64
C GLY A 63 4.80 1.10 -18.33
N ASP A 64 4.39 1.63 -19.48
CA ASP A 64 5.23 2.52 -20.34
C ASP A 64 4.78 3.99 -20.35
N PHE A 65 4.06 4.42 -19.32
CA PHE A 65 3.58 5.80 -19.17
C PHE A 65 4.53 6.66 -18.32
N PRO A 66 4.45 8.00 -18.40
CA PRO A 66 5.23 8.89 -17.54
C PRO A 66 4.90 8.69 -16.06
N LYS A 67 5.93 8.48 -15.23
CA LYS A 67 5.80 8.22 -13.79
C LYS A 67 6.58 9.24 -12.97
N LYS A 68 6.16 9.44 -11.73
CA LYS A 68 6.86 10.24 -10.71
C LYS A 68 6.86 9.48 -9.39
N VAL A 69 7.83 9.81 -8.54
CA VAL A 69 7.97 9.23 -7.20
C VAL A 69 7.74 10.33 -6.17
N LEU A 70 6.90 10.02 -5.17
CA LEU A 70 6.79 10.79 -3.94
C LEU A 70 7.34 9.92 -2.82
N PHE A 71 8.28 10.45 -2.05
CA PHE A 71 8.88 9.73 -0.93
C PHE A 71 8.13 9.98 0.37
N GLY A 72 8.11 8.96 1.21
CA GLY A 72 7.67 9.01 2.60
C GLY A 72 8.53 8.07 3.45
N LEU A 73 8.04 7.71 4.63
CA LEU A 73 8.78 6.90 5.61
C LEU A 73 8.12 5.54 5.87
N SER A 74 6.88 5.35 5.40
CA SER A 74 6.06 4.19 5.73
C SER A 74 5.09 3.84 4.62
N GLY A 75 4.60 2.60 4.60
CA GLY A 75 3.47 2.25 3.73
C GLY A 75 2.18 3.02 4.05
N GLY A 76 2.04 3.50 5.30
CA GLY A 76 0.89 4.30 5.71
C GLY A 76 0.85 5.67 5.03
N ASP A 77 1.95 6.42 5.07
CA ASP A 77 2.01 7.73 4.39
C ASP A 77 1.94 7.62 2.86
N ALA A 78 2.43 6.52 2.27
CA ALA A 78 2.24 6.24 0.86
C ALA A 78 0.75 6.09 0.52
N ASN A 79 -0.01 5.35 1.33
CA ASN A 79 -1.45 5.19 1.14
C ASN A 79 -2.24 6.46 1.51
N ASP A 80 -1.78 7.29 2.44
CA ASP A 80 -2.33 8.64 2.67
C ASP A 80 -2.10 9.53 1.43
N GLY A 81 -0.96 9.38 0.74
CA GLY A 81 -0.68 10.03 -0.53
C GLY A 81 -1.69 9.61 -1.60
N VAL A 82 -1.95 8.31 -1.74
CA VAL A 82 -3.00 7.77 -2.62
C VAL A 82 -4.38 8.34 -2.27
N ALA A 83 -4.72 8.34 -0.98
CA ALA A 83 -5.98 8.87 -0.46
C ALA A 83 -6.21 10.35 -0.77
N LYS A 84 -5.13 11.12 -0.98
CA LYS A 84 -5.20 12.55 -1.35
C LYS A 84 -5.15 12.78 -2.85
N LEU A 85 -4.22 12.13 -3.55
CA LEU A 85 -3.90 12.42 -4.94
C LEU A 85 -4.95 11.88 -5.91
N ILE A 86 -5.48 10.67 -5.67
CA ILE A 86 -6.48 10.07 -6.58
C ILE A 86 -7.78 10.91 -6.59
N PRO A 87 -8.37 11.29 -5.44
CA PRO A 87 -9.57 12.13 -5.44
C PRO A 87 -9.32 13.49 -6.05
N TYR A 88 -8.15 14.08 -5.78
CA TYR A 88 -7.77 15.37 -6.36
C TYR A 88 -7.68 15.33 -7.89
N TYR A 89 -7.11 14.26 -8.44
CA TYR A 89 -6.95 14.08 -9.89
C TYR A 89 -8.28 13.74 -10.58
N THR A 90 -9.00 12.74 -10.06
CA THR A 90 -10.22 12.21 -10.66
C THR A 90 -11.45 13.10 -10.43
N LYS A 91 -11.41 13.98 -9.42
CA LYS A 91 -12.56 14.76 -8.92
C LYS A 91 -13.68 13.89 -8.33
N LYS A 92 -13.33 12.70 -7.87
CA LYS A 92 -14.23 11.71 -7.29
C LYS A 92 -13.82 11.44 -5.84
N SER A 93 -14.78 11.20 -4.95
CA SER A 93 -14.49 11.18 -3.50
C SER A 93 -14.40 9.78 -2.89
N ARG A 94 -15.02 8.77 -3.50
CA ARG A 94 -15.20 7.44 -2.90
C ARG A 94 -14.11 6.47 -3.33
N PHE A 95 -13.70 5.60 -2.41
CA PHE A 95 -12.85 4.46 -2.71
C PHE A 95 -13.63 3.16 -2.54
N ILE A 96 -13.20 2.14 -3.26
CA ILE A 96 -13.48 0.75 -2.90
C ILE A 96 -12.19 0.16 -2.35
N SER A 97 -12.28 -0.75 -1.38
CA SER A 97 -11.14 -1.55 -0.89
C SER A 97 -11.69 -2.85 -0.30
N PHE A 98 -10.82 -3.71 0.22
CA PHE A 98 -11.22 -5.06 0.58
C PHE A 98 -11.35 -5.31 2.08
N VAL A 99 -12.33 -6.13 2.46
CA VAL A 99 -12.40 -6.74 3.80
C VAL A 99 -11.15 -7.58 4.02
N GLY A 100 -10.49 -7.40 5.17
CA GLY A 100 -9.22 -8.05 5.52
C GLY A 100 -7.97 -7.32 5.00
N ALA A 101 -8.10 -6.29 4.16
CA ALA A 101 -6.94 -5.56 3.65
C ALA A 101 -6.19 -4.78 4.74
N TYR A 102 -4.88 -4.58 4.53
CA TYR A 102 -4.04 -3.77 5.40
C TYR A 102 -3.27 -2.75 4.57
N HIS A 103 -3.59 -1.46 4.75
CA HIS A 103 -2.96 -0.34 4.04
C HIS A 103 -2.11 0.54 4.98
N GLY A 104 -2.19 0.35 6.30
CA GLY A 104 -1.38 1.08 7.28
C GLY A 104 -2.20 1.52 8.49
N GLN A 105 -1.58 2.33 9.36
CA GLN A 105 -2.15 2.76 10.64
C GLN A 105 -2.33 4.29 10.74
N THR A 106 -1.86 5.06 9.75
CA THR A 106 -2.26 6.47 9.61
C THR A 106 -3.76 6.55 9.37
N MET A 107 -4.41 7.66 9.72
CA MET A 107 -5.87 7.76 9.63
C MET A 107 -6.40 7.51 8.21
N GLY A 108 -5.70 7.98 7.16
CA GLY A 108 -6.10 7.75 5.78
C GLY A 108 -5.92 6.29 5.34
N ALA A 109 -4.73 5.74 5.58
CA ALA A 109 -4.44 4.33 5.31
C ALA A 109 -5.32 3.37 6.12
N SER A 110 -5.65 3.72 7.36
CA SER A 110 -6.53 2.92 8.21
C SER A 110 -7.97 2.95 7.68
N ALA A 111 -8.45 4.11 7.21
CA ALA A 111 -9.72 4.20 6.51
C ALA A 111 -9.78 3.31 5.26
N LEU A 112 -8.66 3.16 4.53
CA LEU A 112 -8.54 2.25 3.38
C LEU A 112 -8.39 0.78 3.79
N SER A 113 -7.99 0.48 5.03
CA SER A 113 -7.82 -0.89 5.54
C SER A 113 -9.16 -1.58 5.87
N GLY A 114 -9.18 -2.90 5.82
CA GLY A 114 -10.32 -3.75 6.20
C GLY A 114 -9.97 -4.73 7.33
N HIS A 115 -8.88 -4.48 8.06
CA HIS A 115 -8.38 -5.36 9.11
C HIS A 115 -9.15 -5.17 10.42
N THR A 116 -9.46 -6.27 11.11
CA THR A 116 -10.31 -6.28 12.31
C THR A 116 -9.77 -5.43 13.46
N SER A 117 -8.44 -5.38 13.64
CA SER A 117 -7.81 -4.55 14.68
C SER A 117 -8.07 -3.05 14.51
N GLN A 118 -8.45 -2.61 13.31
CA GLN A 118 -8.72 -1.20 13.00
C GLN A 118 -10.22 -0.86 12.97
N SER A 119 -11.10 -1.87 13.08
CA SER A 119 -12.56 -1.70 12.98
C SER A 119 -13.19 -0.80 14.06
N ARG A 120 -12.47 -0.53 15.15
CA ARG A 120 -12.94 0.28 16.28
C ARG A 120 -12.62 1.76 16.13
N PHE A 121 -11.78 2.14 15.16
CA PHE A 121 -11.39 3.53 14.95
C PHE A 121 -12.34 4.19 13.94
N PRO A 122 -12.75 5.45 14.15
CA PRO A 122 -13.56 6.16 13.19
C PRO A 122 -12.79 6.40 11.89
N SER A 123 -13.48 6.27 10.76
CA SER A 123 -12.97 6.58 9.43
C SER A 123 -13.75 7.76 8.84
N TYR A 124 -13.05 8.68 8.20
CA TYR A 124 -13.63 9.89 7.58
C TYR A 124 -13.49 9.93 6.06
N ILE A 125 -12.87 8.91 5.47
CA ILE A 125 -12.80 8.76 4.01
C ILE A 125 -13.95 7.86 3.58
N PRO A 126 -14.75 8.23 2.56
CA PRO A 126 -15.84 7.38 2.08
C PRO A 126 -15.25 6.18 1.34
N VAL A 127 -15.18 5.04 2.04
CA VAL A 127 -14.63 3.80 1.51
C VAL A 127 -15.65 2.68 1.62
N THR A 128 -15.98 2.05 0.49
CA THR A 128 -16.81 0.85 0.47
C THR A 128 -15.92 -0.39 0.56
N LYS A 129 -16.14 -1.23 1.58
CA LYS A 129 -15.40 -2.49 1.77
C LYS A 129 -16.13 -3.63 1.06
N VAL A 130 -15.45 -4.28 0.13
CA VAL A 130 -15.98 -5.45 -0.61
C VAL A 130 -15.20 -6.71 -0.24
N PRO A 131 -15.77 -7.92 -0.44
CA PRO A 131 -15.04 -9.15 -0.21
C PRO A 131 -13.75 -9.30 -1.03
N TYR A 132 -12.65 -9.68 -0.40
CA TYR A 132 -11.42 -10.05 -1.12
C TYR A 132 -11.65 -11.37 -1.90
N PRO A 133 -11.12 -11.53 -3.13
CA PRO A 133 -11.29 -12.73 -3.95
C PRO A 133 -10.49 -13.92 -3.38
N TYR A 134 -10.96 -14.52 -2.29
CA TYR A 134 -10.30 -15.64 -1.61
C TYR A 134 -11.09 -16.94 -1.81
N CYS A 135 -10.75 -17.72 -2.84
CA CYS A 135 -11.51 -18.92 -3.23
C CYS A 135 -11.68 -19.94 -2.10
N TYR A 136 -10.66 -20.18 -1.28
CA TYR A 136 -10.74 -21.16 -0.19
C TYR A 136 -11.73 -20.77 0.92
N ARG A 137 -11.89 -19.46 1.19
CA ARG A 137 -12.89 -18.93 2.15
C ARG A 137 -13.81 -17.93 1.46
N CYS A 138 -14.35 -18.34 0.30
CA CYS A 138 -15.19 -17.48 -0.52
C CYS A 138 -16.48 -17.13 0.25
N PRO A 139 -16.79 -15.85 0.48
CA PRO A 139 -17.99 -15.46 1.22
C PRO A 139 -19.28 -15.79 0.45
N PHE A 140 -19.19 -15.91 -0.88
CA PHE A 140 -20.29 -16.35 -1.73
C PHE A 140 -20.44 -17.88 -1.76
N LYS A 141 -19.52 -18.63 -1.13
CA LYS A 141 -19.48 -20.11 -1.15
C LYS A 141 -19.41 -20.71 -2.56
N LEU A 142 -18.73 -20.01 -3.46
CA LEU A 142 -18.50 -20.44 -4.85
C LEU A 142 -17.02 -20.78 -5.07
N THR A 143 -16.73 -21.51 -6.16
CA THR A 143 -15.38 -21.97 -6.52
C THR A 143 -15.03 -21.59 -7.96
N TYR A 144 -13.81 -21.14 -8.20
CA TYR A 144 -13.29 -20.86 -9.55
C TYR A 144 -12.88 -22.17 -10.25
N PRO A 145 -13.14 -22.35 -11.55
CA PRO A 145 -13.69 -21.37 -12.51
C PRO A 145 -15.22 -21.29 -12.58
N GLN A 146 -15.96 -22.16 -11.90
CA GLN A 146 -17.43 -22.28 -12.04
C GLN A 146 -18.18 -21.02 -11.57
N CYS A 147 -17.59 -20.25 -10.66
CA CYS A 147 -18.15 -18.99 -10.19
C CYS A 147 -18.08 -17.87 -11.23
N ASP A 148 -17.36 -18.05 -12.34
CA ASP A 148 -17.19 -17.08 -13.42
C ASP A 148 -16.91 -15.65 -12.91
N LEU A 149 -15.93 -15.56 -12.00
CA LEU A 149 -15.50 -14.33 -11.34
C LEU A 149 -16.65 -13.56 -10.65
N HIS A 150 -17.59 -14.28 -10.04
CA HIS A 150 -18.73 -13.66 -9.32
C HIS A 150 -18.33 -12.55 -8.35
N CYS A 151 -17.16 -12.63 -7.71
CA CYS A 151 -16.65 -11.57 -6.84
C CYS A 151 -16.39 -10.24 -7.58
N ALA A 152 -15.93 -10.29 -8.83
CA ALA A 152 -15.74 -9.09 -9.66
C ALA A 152 -17.09 -8.57 -10.17
N LYS A 153 -17.96 -9.47 -10.63
CA LYS A 153 -19.33 -9.13 -11.05
C LYS A 153 -20.15 -8.51 -9.92
N PHE A 154 -19.98 -8.98 -8.69
CA PHE A 154 -20.60 -8.35 -7.52
C PHE A 154 -20.17 -6.88 -7.35
N ILE A 155 -18.91 -6.55 -7.66
CA ILE A 155 -18.46 -5.16 -7.64
C ILE A 155 -19.13 -4.37 -8.77
N GLU A 156 -19.11 -4.90 -9.99
CA GLU A 156 -19.64 -4.23 -11.19
C GLU A 156 -21.17 -4.07 -11.20
N ASP A 157 -21.88 -5.15 -10.93
CA ASP A 157 -23.34 -5.26 -11.08
C ASP A 157 -24.10 -4.80 -9.83
N TYR A 158 -23.45 -4.79 -8.66
CA TYR A 158 -24.10 -4.44 -7.40
C TYR A 158 -23.46 -3.24 -6.71
N ILE A 159 -22.17 -3.29 -6.37
CA ILE A 159 -21.52 -2.23 -5.59
C ILE A 159 -21.49 -0.91 -6.36
N LEU A 160 -21.09 -0.94 -7.63
CA LEU A 160 -21.08 0.23 -8.49
C LEU A 160 -22.50 0.72 -8.81
N GLN A 161 -23.51 -0.13 -8.81
CA GLN A 161 -24.89 0.29 -9.07
C GLN A 161 -25.64 0.83 -7.85
N THR A 162 -25.06 0.73 -6.63
CA THR A 162 -25.77 1.03 -5.38
C THR A 162 -25.00 1.94 -4.43
N ILE A 163 -23.90 1.44 -3.84
CA ILE A 163 -23.22 2.11 -2.72
C ILE A 163 -22.11 3.03 -3.22
N SER A 164 -21.41 2.65 -4.29
CA SER A 164 -20.27 3.40 -4.82
C SER A 164 -20.39 3.62 -6.32
N PRO A 165 -21.26 4.52 -6.79
CA PRO A 165 -21.44 4.81 -8.21
C PRO A 165 -20.12 5.11 -8.95
N PRO A 166 -19.94 4.69 -10.22
CA PRO A 166 -18.72 4.93 -10.97
C PRO A 166 -18.34 6.41 -11.08
N GLU A 167 -19.32 7.30 -11.15
CA GLU A 167 -19.16 8.76 -11.20
C GLU A 167 -18.51 9.32 -9.92
N ASP A 168 -18.70 8.67 -8.78
CA ASP A 168 -18.17 9.10 -7.47
C ASP A 168 -16.98 8.26 -7.00
N THR A 169 -16.70 7.13 -7.66
CA THR A 169 -15.63 6.18 -7.27
C THR A 169 -14.32 6.50 -7.98
N CYS A 170 -13.29 6.83 -7.19
CA CYS A 170 -12.00 7.29 -7.65
C CYS A 170 -10.98 6.16 -7.85
N ALA A 171 -11.07 5.08 -7.07
CA ALA A 171 -10.20 3.90 -7.16
C ALA A 171 -10.80 2.68 -6.44
N LEU A 172 -10.26 1.50 -6.79
CA LEU A 172 -10.46 0.19 -6.17
C LEU A 172 -9.14 -0.27 -5.52
#